data_AF-E6X4W5-F1
#
_entry.id   AF-E6X4W5-F1
#
_cell.length_a   1.000
_cell.length_b   1.000
_cell.length_c   1.000
_cell.angle_alpha   90.00
_cell.angle_beta   90.00
_cell.angle_gamma   90.00
#
_symmetry.space_group_name_H-M   'P 1'
#
loop_
_entity.id
_entity.type
_entity.pdbx_description
1 polymer ?
#
loop_
_entity_poly.entity_id
_entity_poly.type
_entity_poly.pdbx_seq_one_letter_code
_entity_poly.pdbx_strand_id
1 'polypeptide(L)'
;MKKSILFLLILVGLPQLTMALQYKIDTTVVDFNKDKVLDTLINYYEYGSSCSGGDVSIINGKTKEKFTLYNEGCYSSFTRFIRVPTPLNLETNAPFLKVLKDTVLPKKRGHPESSLNWLLSGTLSLKVVEEHPFFDRIAAPKTNWIPNELTLPEAYYITVSGDSLQKLDLLYGNNFNQEYTTAFLAYYPIADSRAQLANLTPIIKNTEYEIYKTSHCVFVKKGKTYKWLFISDSHVMGAPDRHSWQAINQIQLIDNYLIIHQDVPPDNVYNIQIVNIETQKVARLKFEPSYNNWSDEGGMKTFKILENQLIFTEYGEPEPKKIPLKQLFEALDQF
;
A
#
# COMPACT_ATOMS: atom_id res chain seq x y z
N MET A 1 -10.20 -2.84 -53.25
CA MET A 1 -8.95 -3.44 -52.75
C MET A 1 -8.01 -2.44 -52.06
N LYS A 2 -7.63 -1.29 -52.64
CA LYS A 2 -6.67 -0.35 -52.00
C LYS A 2 -7.14 0.25 -50.65
N LYS A 3 -8.44 0.53 -50.48
CA LYS A 3 -9.00 1.05 -49.21
C LYS A 3 -9.04 0.00 -48.09
N SER A 4 -9.21 -1.27 -48.42
CA SER A 4 -9.27 -2.39 -47.46
C SER A 4 -7.89 -2.74 -46.90
N ILE A 5 -6.83 -2.60 -47.70
CA ILE A 5 -5.43 -2.85 -47.27
C ILE A 5 -4.94 -1.73 -46.34
N LEU A 6 -5.30 -0.48 -46.61
CA LEU A 6 -4.96 0.66 -45.74
C LEU A 6 -5.65 0.56 -44.37
N PHE A 7 -6.91 0.09 -44.34
CA PHE A 7 -7.66 -0.13 -43.09
C PHE A 7 -7.06 -1.26 -42.25
N LEU A 8 -6.57 -2.33 -42.89
CA LEU A 8 -5.89 -3.44 -42.20
C LEU A 8 -4.53 -3.00 -41.60
N LEU A 9 -3.75 -2.18 -42.31
CA LEU A 9 -2.47 -1.66 -41.80
C LEU A 9 -2.65 -0.74 -40.58
N ILE A 10 -3.72 0.05 -40.55
CA ILE A 10 -4.07 0.90 -39.40
C ILE A 10 -4.50 0.04 -38.20
N LEU A 11 -5.30 -1.02 -38.44
CA LEU A 11 -5.74 -1.97 -37.40
C LEU A 11 -4.61 -2.80 -36.78
N VAL A 12 -3.54 -3.08 -37.53
CA VAL A 12 -2.37 -3.83 -37.01
C VAL A 12 -1.31 -2.90 -36.40
N GLY A 13 -1.18 -1.67 -36.91
CA GLY A 13 -0.20 -0.69 -36.40
C GLY A 13 -0.59 -0.02 -35.08
N LEU A 14 -1.88 0.27 -34.86
CA LEU A 14 -2.37 0.92 -33.64
C LEU A 14 -2.13 0.09 -32.35
N PRO A 15 -2.40 -1.23 -32.32
CA PRO A 15 -2.10 -2.06 -31.15
C PRO A 15 -0.60 -2.14 -30.83
N GLN A 16 0.26 -2.13 -31.84
CA GLN A 16 1.71 -2.16 -31.64
C GLN A 16 2.25 -0.83 -31.07
N LEU A 17 1.67 0.30 -31.49
CA LEU A 17 1.94 1.61 -30.88
C LEU A 17 1.46 1.69 -29.43
N THR A 18 0.31 1.10 -29.09
CA THR A 18 -0.15 1.04 -27.70
C THR A 18 0.70 0.12 -26.83
N MET A 19 1.22 -1.00 -27.38
CA MET A 19 2.19 -1.84 -26.66
C MET A 19 3.53 -1.13 -26.47
N ALA A 20 4.02 -0.38 -27.45
CA ALA A 20 5.24 0.42 -27.31
C ALA A 20 5.13 1.55 -26.27
N LEU A 21 3.91 2.02 -25.93
CA LEU A 21 3.67 2.98 -24.85
C LEU A 21 3.64 2.33 -23.45
N GLN A 22 3.46 1.01 -23.34
CA GLN A 22 3.49 0.29 -22.07
C GLN A 22 4.90 0.10 -21.54
N TYR A 23 5.91 0.21 -22.41
CA TYR A 23 7.31 -0.03 -22.07
C TYR A 23 8.13 1.21 -22.38
N LYS A 24 8.92 1.68 -21.40
CA LYS A 24 9.92 2.72 -21.62
C LYS A 24 11.29 2.14 -21.33
N ILE A 25 12.15 2.12 -22.34
CA ILE A 25 13.56 1.75 -22.21
C ILE A 25 14.40 2.98 -22.50
N ASP A 26 15.25 3.34 -21.55
CA ASP A 26 16.29 4.34 -21.73
C ASP A 26 17.66 3.68 -21.51
N THR A 27 18.64 4.04 -22.34
CA THR A 27 19.99 3.48 -22.29
C THR A 27 21.02 4.59 -22.31
N THR A 28 21.89 4.59 -21.30
CA THR A 28 22.95 5.58 -21.14
C THR A 28 24.30 4.88 -21.09
N VAL A 29 25.28 5.37 -21.84
CA VAL A 29 26.64 4.80 -21.91
C VAL A 29 27.64 5.82 -21.36
N VAL A 30 28.19 5.52 -20.20
CA VAL A 30 29.08 6.41 -19.42
C VAL A 30 30.06 5.54 -18.65
N ASP A 31 31.28 6.03 -18.42
CA ASP A 31 32.22 5.45 -17.45
C ASP A 31 31.79 5.86 -16.03
N PHE A 32 30.99 5.03 -15.36
CA PHE A 32 30.39 5.36 -14.07
C PHE A 32 31.36 5.16 -12.90
N ASN A 33 32.31 4.24 -13.02
CA ASN A 33 33.30 3.93 -11.98
C ASN A 33 34.66 4.65 -12.19
N LYS A 34 34.81 5.43 -13.28
CA LYS A 34 35.99 6.20 -13.67
C LYS A 34 37.22 5.34 -13.98
N ASP A 35 37.02 4.14 -14.50
CA ASP A 35 38.10 3.21 -14.85
C ASP A 35 38.59 3.32 -16.31
N LYS A 36 38.07 4.30 -17.06
CA LYS A 36 38.31 4.58 -18.48
C LYS A 36 37.66 3.58 -19.44
N VAL A 37 36.79 2.70 -18.96
CA VAL A 37 35.97 1.80 -19.77
C VAL A 37 34.51 2.23 -19.69
N LEU A 38 33.82 2.26 -20.83
CA LEU A 38 32.42 2.66 -20.88
C LEU A 38 31.52 1.55 -20.34
N ASP A 39 30.64 1.89 -19.39
CA ASP A 39 29.59 1.03 -18.86
C ASP A 39 28.25 1.33 -19.55
N THR A 40 27.28 0.44 -19.40
CA THR A 40 25.92 0.63 -19.94
C THR A 40 24.88 0.59 -18.84
N LEU A 41 24.14 1.68 -18.65
CA LEU A 41 22.95 1.75 -17.81
C LEU A 41 21.71 1.53 -18.67
N ILE A 42 20.85 0.61 -18.27
CA ILE A 42 19.56 0.31 -18.91
C ILE A 42 18.48 0.56 -17.86
N ASN A 43 17.59 1.51 -18.13
CA ASN A 43 16.42 1.79 -17.31
C ASN A 43 15.18 1.31 -18.06
N TYR A 44 14.60 0.23 -17.58
CA TYR A 44 13.36 -0.33 -18.11
C TYR A 44 12.21 0.06 -17.17
N TYR A 45 11.10 0.53 -17.72
CA TYR A 45 9.87 0.79 -16.97
C TYR A 45 8.68 0.17 -17.69
N GLU A 46 7.82 -0.51 -16.94
CA GLU A 46 6.61 -1.14 -17.43
C GLU A 46 5.37 -0.57 -16.73
N TYR A 47 4.37 -0.22 -17.54
CA TYR A 47 3.04 0.17 -17.10
C TYR A 47 2.08 -1.04 -17.21
N GLY A 48 1.85 -1.72 -16.08
CA GLY A 48 0.85 -2.78 -16.00
C GLY A 48 -0.52 -2.29 -15.54
N SER A 49 -1.50 -3.19 -15.56
CA SER A 49 -2.87 -2.88 -15.13
C SER A 49 -3.04 -2.89 -13.61
N SER A 50 -2.32 -3.72 -12.87
CA SER A 50 -2.46 -3.82 -11.39
C SER A 50 -1.12 -3.62 -10.67
N CYS A 51 -0.01 -3.75 -11.39
CA CYS A 51 1.32 -3.51 -10.87
C CYS A 51 2.14 -2.73 -11.91
N SER A 52 3.14 -2.00 -11.45
CA SER A 52 4.06 -1.29 -12.33
C SER A 52 5.39 -1.07 -11.66
N GLY A 53 6.37 -0.67 -12.44
CA GLY A 53 7.66 -0.32 -11.91
C GLY A 53 8.71 -0.39 -12.97
N GLY A 54 9.94 -0.42 -12.53
CA GLY A 54 11.05 -0.49 -13.43
C GLY A 54 12.23 -1.21 -12.84
N ASP A 55 13.01 -1.75 -13.74
CA ASP A 55 14.28 -2.39 -13.43
C ASP A 55 15.38 -1.49 -13.96
N VAL A 56 16.34 -1.19 -13.10
CA VAL A 56 17.55 -0.50 -13.52
C VAL A 56 18.68 -1.49 -13.47
N SER A 57 19.31 -1.69 -14.63
CA SER A 57 20.45 -2.56 -14.80
C SER A 57 21.68 -1.76 -15.20
N ILE A 58 22.84 -2.14 -14.70
CA ILE A 58 24.13 -1.61 -15.14
C ILE A 58 25.03 -2.77 -15.55
N ILE A 59 25.65 -2.64 -16.73
CA ILE A 59 26.62 -3.59 -17.27
C ILE A 59 27.99 -2.96 -17.19
N ASN A 60 28.88 -3.56 -16.42
CA ASN A 60 30.27 -3.13 -16.31
C ASN A 60 30.99 -3.33 -17.64
N GLY A 61 31.54 -2.27 -18.22
CA GLY A 61 32.22 -2.29 -19.50
C GLY A 61 33.44 -3.21 -19.53
N LYS A 62 34.15 -3.30 -18.41
CA LYS A 62 35.40 -4.04 -18.24
C LYS A 62 35.17 -5.51 -17.89
N THR A 63 34.31 -5.80 -16.91
CA THR A 63 34.07 -7.18 -16.44
C THR A 63 32.93 -7.88 -17.15
N LYS A 64 32.06 -7.13 -17.85
CA LYS A 64 30.80 -7.60 -18.44
C LYS A 64 29.76 -8.11 -17.45
N GLU A 65 30.01 -7.94 -16.15
CA GLU A 65 29.01 -8.25 -15.11
C GLU A 65 27.80 -7.32 -15.24
N LYS A 66 26.61 -7.88 -15.05
CA LYS A 66 25.35 -7.14 -15.03
C LYS A 66 24.79 -7.15 -13.61
N PHE A 67 24.47 -5.96 -13.11
CA PHE A 67 23.79 -5.79 -11.83
C PHE A 67 22.44 -5.13 -12.03
N THR A 68 21.40 -5.62 -11.35
CA THR A 68 20.02 -5.14 -11.51
C THR A 68 19.38 -4.87 -10.16
N LEU A 69 18.66 -3.75 -10.04
CA LEU A 69 17.69 -3.51 -8.98
C LEU A 69 16.29 -3.58 -9.58
N TYR A 70 15.45 -4.43 -8.99
CA TYR A 70 14.06 -4.62 -9.38
C TYR A 70 13.16 -3.74 -8.52
N ASN A 71 12.52 -2.73 -9.12
CA ASN A 71 11.59 -1.84 -8.43
C ASN A 71 10.17 -2.00 -8.98
N GLU A 72 9.73 -3.23 -9.13
CA GLU A 72 8.35 -3.57 -9.42
C GLU A 72 7.51 -3.55 -8.14
N GLY A 73 6.24 -3.18 -8.27
CA GLY A 73 5.31 -3.22 -7.15
C GLY A 73 3.87 -3.04 -7.60
N CYS A 74 2.94 -3.57 -6.82
CA CYS A 74 1.53 -3.45 -7.13
C CYS A 74 0.95 -2.12 -6.69
N TYR A 75 0.02 -1.59 -7.48
CA TYR A 75 -0.69 -0.34 -7.16
C TYR A 75 -1.59 -0.47 -5.94
N SER A 76 -1.71 -1.66 -5.35
CA SER A 76 -2.41 -1.94 -4.10
C SER A 76 -1.51 -1.79 -2.86
N SER A 77 -0.18 -1.70 -3.02
CA SER A 77 0.77 -1.52 -1.92
C SER A 77 1.49 -0.18 -1.96
N PHE A 78 1.63 0.43 -0.79
CA PHE A 78 2.39 1.66 -0.58
C PHE A 78 3.89 1.41 -0.48
N THR A 79 4.31 0.16 -0.36
CA THR A 79 5.71 -0.23 -0.16
C THR A 79 6.23 -1.10 -1.29
N ARG A 80 7.52 -0.96 -1.60
CA ARG A 80 8.25 -1.85 -2.50
C ARG A 80 9.51 -2.35 -1.82
N PHE A 81 9.75 -3.64 -1.91
CA PHE A 81 10.87 -4.30 -1.27
C PHE A 81 11.91 -4.72 -2.31
N ILE A 82 13.02 -3.99 -2.34
CA ILE A 82 14.02 -4.05 -3.41
C ILE A 82 15.29 -4.69 -2.85
N ARG A 83 15.56 -5.94 -3.22
CA ARG A 83 16.74 -6.68 -2.76
C ARG A 83 17.99 -6.18 -3.47
N VAL A 84 19.10 -6.07 -2.73
CA VAL A 84 20.40 -5.67 -3.31
C VAL A 84 21.24 -6.92 -3.56
N PRO A 85 21.51 -7.30 -4.82
CA PRO A 85 22.42 -8.39 -5.15
C PRO A 85 23.73 -8.33 -4.35
N THR A 86 24.17 -9.44 -3.77
CA THR A 86 25.38 -9.51 -2.93
C THR A 86 26.61 -8.88 -3.58
N PRO A 87 26.88 -9.11 -4.88
CA PRO A 87 28.01 -8.47 -5.56
C PRO A 87 27.96 -6.95 -5.57
N LEU A 88 26.76 -6.32 -5.55
CA LEU A 88 26.62 -4.86 -5.50
C LEU A 88 27.00 -4.27 -4.13
N ASN A 89 27.09 -5.09 -3.08
CA ASN A 89 27.52 -4.65 -1.76
C ASN A 89 29.05 -4.59 -1.60
N LEU A 90 29.81 -5.04 -2.61
CA LEU A 90 31.27 -4.93 -2.63
C LEU A 90 31.71 -3.48 -2.84
N GLU A 91 32.78 -3.06 -2.17
CA GLU A 91 33.34 -1.70 -2.29
C GLU A 91 33.71 -1.35 -3.73
N THR A 92 34.21 -2.33 -4.49
CA THR A 92 34.54 -2.18 -5.93
C THR A 92 33.33 -1.83 -6.79
N ASN A 93 32.12 -2.18 -6.35
CA ASN A 93 30.87 -1.95 -7.07
C ASN A 93 30.05 -0.78 -6.47
N ALA A 94 30.58 -0.08 -5.46
CA ALA A 94 29.91 1.06 -4.84
C ALA A 94 29.52 2.18 -5.82
N PRO A 95 30.33 2.53 -6.85
CA PRO A 95 29.92 3.50 -7.87
C PRO A 95 28.67 3.05 -8.64
N PHE A 96 28.59 1.76 -8.99
CA PHE A 96 27.44 1.20 -9.69
C PHE A 96 26.19 1.19 -8.82
N LEU A 97 26.30 0.74 -7.57
CA LEU A 97 25.17 0.78 -6.63
C LEU A 97 24.65 2.21 -6.45
N LYS A 98 25.55 3.21 -6.38
CA LYS A 98 25.14 4.62 -6.32
C LYS A 98 24.31 5.02 -7.54
N VAL A 99 24.78 4.72 -8.75
CA VAL A 99 24.05 5.03 -10.00
C VAL A 99 22.69 4.36 -10.05
N LEU A 100 22.62 3.07 -9.73
CA LEU A 100 21.35 2.32 -9.69
C LEU A 100 20.36 2.97 -8.72
N LYS A 101 20.79 3.32 -7.51
CA LYS A 101 19.95 3.97 -6.51
C LYS A 101 19.48 5.35 -6.95
N ASP A 102 20.38 6.18 -7.47
CA ASP A 102 20.06 7.54 -7.93
C ASP A 102 19.07 7.52 -9.12
N THR A 103 19.02 6.42 -9.87
CA THR A 103 18.12 6.23 -11.01
C THR A 103 16.72 5.75 -10.59
N VAL A 104 16.63 4.81 -9.64
CA VAL A 104 15.37 4.06 -9.37
C VAL A 104 14.70 4.39 -8.04
N LEU A 105 15.46 4.84 -7.04
CA LEU A 105 14.94 5.05 -5.69
C LEU A 105 14.59 6.52 -5.45
N PRO A 106 13.58 6.80 -4.61
CA PRO A 106 13.33 8.14 -4.10
C PRO A 106 14.46 8.58 -3.14
N LYS A 107 14.28 9.72 -2.45
CA LYS A 107 15.26 10.21 -1.47
C LYS A 107 15.47 9.20 -0.33
N LYS A 108 16.71 9.07 0.16
CA LYS A 108 17.01 8.26 1.37
C LYS A 108 16.47 8.95 2.63
N ARG A 109 15.90 8.19 3.56
CA ARG A 109 15.71 8.57 4.96
C ARG A 109 16.42 7.60 5.91
N GLY A 110 16.71 8.04 7.12
CA GLY A 110 17.37 7.24 8.16
C GLY A 110 16.41 6.34 8.95
N HIS A 111 15.14 6.73 9.04
CA HIS A 111 14.12 6.00 9.78
C HIS A 111 12.75 6.14 9.10
N PRO A 112 11.85 5.16 9.29
CA PRO A 112 10.45 5.27 8.89
C PRO A 112 9.75 6.42 9.62
N GLU A 113 8.82 7.09 8.95
CA GLU A 113 7.86 7.99 9.59
C GLU A 113 6.63 7.25 10.13
N SER A 114 5.69 7.97 10.77
CA SER A 114 4.54 7.38 11.47
C SER A 114 3.63 6.52 10.58
N SER A 115 3.44 6.90 9.32
CA SER A 115 2.61 6.15 8.36
C SER A 115 3.28 4.83 7.94
N LEU A 116 4.56 4.85 7.60
CA LEU A 116 5.33 3.65 7.27
C LEU A 116 5.51 2.73 8.49
N ASN A 117 5.69 3.30 9.69
CA ASN A 117 5.69 2.53 10.93
C ASN A 117 4.36 1.82 11.16
N TRP A 118 3.24 2.46 10.83
CA TRP A 118 1.93 1.83 10.92
C TRP A 118 1.83 0.63 9.98
N LEU A 119 2.28 0.78 8.72
CA LEU A 119 2.30 -0.31 7.74
C LEU A 119 3.18 -1.46 8.21
N LEU A 120 4.44 -1.19 8.57
CA LEU A 120 5.40 -2.21 9.00
C LEU A 120 4.91 -2.98 10.23
N SER A 121 4.49 -2.27 11.27
CA SER A 121 3.98 -2.91 12.48
C SER A 121 2.66 -3.63 12.22
N GLY A 122 1.80 -3.09 11.36
CA GLY A 122 0.56 -3.72 10.92
C GLY A 122 0.82 -5.07 10.25
N THR A 123 1.68 -5.09 9.22
CA THR A 123 2.06 -6.32 8.52
C THR A 123 2.70 -7.34 9.47
N LEU A 124 3.64 -6.91 10.33
CA LEU A 124 4.34 -7.81 11.26
C LEU A 124 3.46 -8.37 12.38
N SER A 125 2.35 -7.68 12.71
CA SER A 125 1.41 -8.10 13.75
C SER A 125 0.15 -8.76 13.20
N LEU A 126 0.00 -8.82 11.88
CA LEU A 126 -1.17 -9.38 11.22
C LEU A 126 -1.33 -10.86 11.59
N LYS A 127 -2.53 -11.22 12.03
CA LYS A 127 -2.96 -12.59 12.32
C LYS A 127 -4.22 -12.90 11.54
N VAL A 128 -4.25 -14.07 10.92
CA VAL A 128 -5.47 -14.68 10.40
C VAL A 128 -6.14 -15.46 11.54
N VAL A 129 -7.42 -15.22 11.77
CA VAL A 129 -8.19 -15.72 12.92
C VAL A 129 -9.53 -16.33 12.48
N GLU A 130 -9.50 -17.23 11.49
CA GLU A 130 -10.69 -17.80 10.82
C GLU A 130 -11.78 -18.35 11.77
N GLU A 131 -11.37 -18.96 12.89
CA GLU A 131 -12.29 -19.54 13.88
C GLU A 131 -12.97 -18.50 14.80
N HIS A 132 -12.56 -17.23 14.77
CA HIS A 132 -13.15 -16.21 15.63
C HIS A 132 -14.61 -15.91 15.20
N PRO A 133 -15.56 -15.71 16.14
CA PRO A 133 -16.97 -15.52 15.81
C PRO A 133 -17.24 -14.29 14.92
N PHE A 134 -16.40 -13.25 14.98
CA PHE A 134 -16.64 -12.00 14.28
C PHE A 134 -15.59 -11.62 13.24
N PHE A 135 -14.34 -12.06 13.41
CA PHE A 135 -13.21 -11.51 12.67
C PHE A 135 -12.49 -12.62 11.92
N ASP A 136 -11.89 -12.31 10.78
CA ASP A 136 -11.00 -13.24 10.07
C ASP A 136 -9.55 -12.76 10.01
N ARG A 137 -9.31 -11.47 10.28
CA ARG A 137 -7.99 -10.85 10.33
C ARG A 137 -7.92 -9.77 11.40
N ILE A 138 -6.77 -9.70 12.07
CA ILE A 138 -6.49 -8.70 13.10
C ILE A 138 -5.04 -8.25 12.98
N ALA A 139 -4.79 -6.95 13.07
CA ALA A 139 -3.46 -6.37 13.18
C ALA A 139 -3.42 -5.38 14.36
N ALA A 140 -2.25 -5.19 14.93
CA ALA A 140 -2.01 -4.23 15.99
C ALA A 140 -0.75 -3.38 15.72
N PRO A 141 -0.84 -2.39 14.81
CA PRO A 141 0.26 -1.47 14.49
C PRO A 141 0.92 -0.78 15.69
N LYS A 142 0.16 -0.47 16.76
CA LYS A 142 0.65 0.08 18.05
C LYS A 142 1.66 1.25 17.93
N THR A 143 1.44 2.16 17.00
CA THR A 143 2.26 3.37 16.86
C THR A 143 1.88 4.46 17.86
N ASN A 144 2.85 5.32 18.17
CA ASN A 144 2.69 6.39 19.14
C ASN A 144 1.84 7.55 18.61
N TRP A 145 1.19 8.28 19.52
CA TRP A 145 0.64 9.60 19.22
C TRP A 145 1.77 10.55 18.81
N ILE A 146 1.62 11.19 17.65
CA ILE A 146 2.63 12.09 17.10
C ILE A 146 2.24 13.53 17.46
N PRO A 147 3.16 14.34 18.03
CA PRO A 147 2.86 15.73 18.34
C PRO A 147 2.81 16.59 17.06
N ASN A 148 2.09 17.71 17.17
CA ASN A 148 1.93 18.74 16.16
C ASN A 148 1.05 18.33 14.97
N GLU A 149 1.02 19.17 13.95
CA GLU A 149 0.24 18.94 12.74
C GLU A 149 0.76 17.73 11.95
N LEU A 150 -0.15 17.13 11.18
CA LEU A 150 0.17 16.03 10.30
C LEU A 150 1.26 16.45 9.31
N THR A 151 2.42 15.79 9.37
CA THR A 151 3.42 15.92 8.32
C THR A 151 3.00 15.04 7.15
N LEU A 152 2.88 15.63 5.97
CA LEU A 152 2.48 14.90 4.78
C LEU A 152 3.57 13.89 4.39
N PRO A 153 3.22 12.60 4.25
CA PRO A 153 4.14 11.59 3.76
C PRO A 153 4.72 11.97 2.38
N GLU A 154 6.02 11.74 2.20
CA GLU A 154 6.70 11.88 0.92
C GLU A 154 7.31 10.54 0.49
N ALA A 155 7.60 10.39 -0.79
CA ALA A 155 8.30 9.20 -1.26
C ALA A 155 9.75 9.19 -0.73
N TYR A 156 10.16 8.08 -0.14
CA TYR A 156 11.54 7.85 0.31
C TYR A 156 11.85 6.37 0.38
N TYR A 157 13.11 6.01 0.57
CA TYR A 157 13.50 4.66 0.94
C TYR A 157 14.31 4.65 2.22
N ILE A 158 14.25 3.53 2.94
CA ILE A 158 15.15 3.17 4.01
C ILE A 158 15.97 1.94 3.62
N THR A 159 17.14 1.81 4.22
CA THR A 159 17.96 0.60 4.09
C THR A 159 17.57 -0.39 5.18
N VAL A 160 17.38 -1.64 4.80
CA VAL A 160 17.00 -2.74 5.69
C VAL A 160 18.10 -3.81 5.65
N SER A 161 18.51 -4.30 6.81
CA SER A 161 19.52 -5.35 6.97
C SER A 161 19.28 -6.16 8.25
N GLY A 162 20.04 -7.26 8.43
CA GLY A 162 19.99 -8.10 9.63
C GLY A 162 18.61 -8.69 9.92
N ASP A 163 18.21 -8.71 11.20
CA ASP A 163 16.92 -9.27 11.65
C ASP A 163 15.71 -8.61 10.98
N SER A 164 15.78 -7.30 10.72
CA SER A 164 14.71 -6.58 10.03
C SER A 164 14.55 -7.06 8.60
N LEU A 165 15.66 -7.34 7.91
CA LEU A 165 15.64 -7.92 6.56
C LEU A 165 14.99 -9.30 6.60
N GLN A 166 15.41 -10.18 7.51
CA GLN A 166 14.83 -11.52 7.64
C GLN A 166 13.31 -11.49 7.86
N LYS A 167 12.83 -10.61 8.74
CA LYS A 167 11.39 -10.47 9.03
C LYS A 167 10.60 -9.96 7.84
N LEU A 168 11.08 -8.92 7.16
CA LEU A 168 10.37 -8.32 6.04
C LEU A 168 10.45 -9.18 4.78
N ASP A 169 11.55 -9.90 4.58
CA ASP A 169 11.72 -10.74 3.40
C ASP A 169 10.75 -11.93 3.39
N LEU A 170 10.35 -12.45 4.56
CA LEU A 170 9.28 -13.45 4.68
C LEU A 170 7.88 -12.90 4.30
N LEU A 171 7.69 -11.58 4.41
CA LEU A 171 6.40 -10.93 4.19
C LEU A 171 6.24 -10.37 2.77
N TYR A 172 7.35 -9.89 2.20
CA TYR A 172 7.39 -9.25 0.88
C TYR A 172 8.09 -10.10 -0.19
N GLY A 173 8.65 -11.25 0.19
CA GLY A 173 9.36 -12.16 -0.70
C GLY A 173 8.57 -13.41 -1.05
N ASN A 174 8.74 -13.86 -2.30
CA ASN A 174 8.20 -15.13 -2.73
C ASN A 174 8.99 -16.32 -2.15
N ASN A 175 10.24 -16.13 -1.69
CA ASN A 175 11.07 -17.07 -0.93
C ASN A 175 12.26 -16.32 -0.29
N PHE A 176 12.55 -16.54 0.99
CA PHE A 176 13.73 -15.97 1.65
C PHE A 176 15.02 -16.51 1.05
N ASN A 177 15.92 -15.63 0.58
CA ASN A 177 17.24 -16.01 0.11
C ASN A 177 18.33 -15.34 0.98
N GLN A 178 19.08 -16.16 1.73
CA GLN A 178 20.17 -15.73 2.61
C GLN A 178 21.30 -15.00 1.90
N GLU A 179 21.38 -15.08 0.57
CA GLU A 179 22.39 -14.37 -0.23
C GLU A 179 22.25 -12.85 -0.11
N TYR A 180 21.04 -12.34 0.18
CA TYR A 180 20.81 -10.91 0.36
C TYR A 180 21.16 -10.47 1.79
N THR A 181 22.15 -9.58 1.92
CA THR A 181 22.52 -8.98 3.21
C THR A 181 21.90 -7.60 3.41
N THR A 182 21.37 -7.00 2.35
CA THR A 182 20.77 -5.65 2.34
C THR A 182 19.59 -5.60 1.38
N ALA A 183 18.54 -4.87 1.76
CA ALA A 183 17.44 -4.47 0.88
C ALA A 183 17.10 -2.99 1.08
N PHE A 184 16.34 -2.43 0.14
CA PHE A 184 15.70 -1.14 0.27
C PHE A 184 14.19 -1.34 0.42
N LEU A 185 13.61 -0.71 1.44
CA LEU A 185 12.17 -0.56 1.52
C LEU A 185 11.83 0.84 1.01
N ALA A 186 11.31 0.91 -0.21
CA ALA A 186 10.82 2.14 -0.79
C ALA A 186 9.35 2.34 -0.41
N TYR A 187 9.01 3.56 0.00
CA TYR A 187 7.67 3.96 0.38
C TYR A 187 7.17 5.03 -0.58
N TYR A 188 6.01 4.80 -1.16
CA TYR A 188 5.37 5.65 -2.16
C TYR A 188 3.97 6.06 -1.67
N PRO A 189 3.87 7.09 -0.82
CA PRO A 189 2.56 7.62 -0.45
C PRO A 189 1.87 8.23 -1.68
N ILE A 190 0.58 7.94 -1.85
CA ILE A 190 -0.20 8.35 -3.03
C ILE A 190 -0.18 9.88 -3.17
N ALA A 191 0.19 10.37 -4.37
CA ALA A 191 0.25 11.79 -4.68
C ALA A 191 -1.12 12.50 -4.54
N ASP A 192 -2.21 11.84 -4.97
CA ASP A 192 -3.58 12.36 -4.82
C ASP A 192 -3.99 12.48 -3.35
N SER A 193 -3.53 11.55 -2.51
CA SER A 193 -3.72 11.66 -1.06
C SER A 193 -2.94 12.85 -0.49
N ARG A 194 -1.76 13.19 -1.02
CA ARG A 194 -0.99 14.35 -0.52
C ARG A 194 -1.73 15.68 -0.73
N ALA A 195 -2.29 15.89 -1.91
CA ALA A 195 -3.07 17.10 -2.22
C ALA A 195 -4.36 17.18 -1.38
N GLN A 196 -5.02 16.04 -1.14
CA GLN A 196 -6.18 15.96 -0.27
C GLN A 196 -5.80 16.23 1.19
N LEU A 197 -4.77 15.55 1.72
CA LEU A 197 -4.30 15.63 3.11
C LEU A 197 -3.95 17.07 3.53
N ALA A 198 -3.43 17.88 2.61
CA ALA A 198 -3.07 19.27 2.89
C ALA A 198 -4.28 20.16 3.27
N ASN A 199 -5.48 19.79 2.84
CA ASN A 199 -6.69 20.60 2.98
C ASN A 199 -7.84 19.85 3.68
N LEU A 200 -7.55 18.78 4.41
CA LEU A 200 -8.61 17.99 5.03
C LEU A 200 -9.28 18.73 6.19
N THR A 201 -10.59 18.75 6.16
CA THR A 201 -11.45 19.02 7.30
C THR A 201 -11.84 17.69 7.97
N PRO A 202 -12.13 17.70 9.29
CA PRO A 202 -12.58 16.49 9.97
C PRO A 202 -13.94 16.06 9.40
N ILE A 203 -14.08 14.78 9.07
CA ILE A 203 -15.31 14.20 8.53
C ILE A 203 -16.33 13.88 9.63
N ILE A 204 -15.84 13.57 10.83
CA ILE A 204 -16.62 13.17 12.02
C ILE A 204 -15.81 13.61 13.24
N LYS A 205 -16.50 14.04 14.30
CA LYS A 205 -15.87 14.40 15.57
C LYS A 205 -16.77 14.06 16.76
N ASN A 206 -16.15 13.80 17.90
CA ASN A 206 -16.82 13.81 19.20
C ASN A 206 -16.08 14.78 20.15
N THR A 207 -16.26 14.63 21.46
CA THR A 207 -15.64 15.50 22.47
C THR A 207 -14.11 15.35 22.56
N GLU A 208 -13.55 14.24 22.08
CA GLU A 208 -12.13 13.91 22.26
C GLU A 208 -11.37 13.75 20.93
N TYR A 209 -12.05 13.25 19.89
CA TYR A 209 -11.45 12.86 18.63
C TYR A 209 -12.01 13.62 17.44
N GLU A 210 -11.11 14.00 16.54
CA GLU A 210 -11.43 14.49 15.20
C GLU A 210 -10.90 13.50 14.17
N ILE A 211 -11.79 12.95 13.33
CA ILE A 211 -11.46 11.92 12.35
C ILE A 211 -11.32 12.55 10.98
N TYR A 212 -10.26 12.17 10.28
CA TYR A 212 -9.93 12.62 8.94
C TYR A 212 -9.71 11.42 8.04
N LYS A 213 -10.07 11.53 6.75
CA LYS A 213 -9.83 10.48 5.76
C LYS A 213 -9.34 11.01 4.43
N THR A 214 -8.62 10.16 3.70
CA THR A 214 -8.46 10.23 2.24
C THR A 214 -9.23 9.06 1.61
N SER A 215 -9.01 8.81 0.32
CA SER A 215 -9.47 7.59 -0.35
C SER A 215 -8.90 6.30 0.25
N HIS A 216 -7.75 6.34 0.93
CA HIS A 216 -6.99 5.15 1.36
C HIS A 216 -6.52 5.18 2.81
N CYS A 217 -6.57 6.32 3.48
CA CYS A 217 -6.05 6.46 4.84
C CYS A 217 -7.09 7.09 5.77
N VAL A 218 -7.04 6.70 7.04
CA VAL A 218 -7.77 7.34 8.15
C VAL A 218 -6.77 7.72 9.23
N PHE A 219 -6.86 8.93 9.73
CA PHE A 219 -6.14 9.36 10.93
C PHE A 219 -7.05 10.12 11.88
N VAL A 220 -6.67 10.15 13.14
CA VAL A 220 -7.35 10.87 14.20
C VAL A 220 -6.47 11.98 14.74
N LYS A 221 -7.07 13.09 15.15
CA LYS A 221 -6.46 14.06 16.04
C LYS A 221 -7.11 14.01 17.42
N LYS A 222 -6.28 14.14 18.45
CA LYS A 222 -6.63 14.32 19.86
C LYS A 222 -5.84 15.52 20.37
N GLY A 223 -6.50 16.67 20.45
CA GLY A 223 -5.85 17.96 20.72
C GLY A 223 -4.74 18.27 19.70
N LYS A 224 -3.50 18.44 20.17
CA LYS A 224 -2.31 18.73 19.33
C LYS A 224 -1.55 17.48 18.89
N THR A 225 -2.16 16.31 19.00
CA THR A 225 -1.53 15.06 18.59
C THR A 225 -2.36 14.35 17.54
N TYR A 226 -1.72 13.55 16.68
CA TYR A 226 -2.39 12.74 15.70
C TYR A 226 -1.87 11.30 15.68
N LYS A 227 -2.66 10.40 15.09
CA LYS A 227 -2.32 8.99 14.95
C LYS A 227 -3.00 8.41 13.70
N TRP A 228 -2.26 7.64 12.89
CA TRP A 228 -2.84 6.86 11.79
C TRP A 228 -3.65 5.70 12.35
N LEU A 229 -4.84 5.46 11.81
CA LEU A 229 -5.76 4.43 12.30
C LEU A 229 -5.96 3.31 11.30
N PHE A 230 -5.96 3.63 10.01
CA PHE A 230 -6.18 2.68 8.95
C PHE A 230 -5.48 3.15 7.68
N ILE A 231 -4.79 2.24 7.00
CA ILE A 231 -4.22 2.44 5.65
C ILE A 231 -4.60 1.20 4.84
N SER A 232 -5.29 1.41 3.71
CA SER A 232 -5.71 0.32 2.83
C SER A 232 -4.52 -0.17 2.00
N ASP A 233 -3.72 -1.06 2.59
CA ASP A 233 -2.59 -1.72 1.96
C ASP A 233 -2.82 -3.23 1.86
N SER A 234 -2.46 -3.81 0.71
CA SER A 234 -2.67 -5.23 0.42
C SER A 234 -1.95 -6.17 1.40
N HIS A 235 -0.87 -5.74 2.05
CA HIS A 235 -0.13 -6.54 3.03
C HIS A 235 -0.68 -6.45 4.46
N VAL A 236 -1.66 -5.57 4.74
CA VAL A 236 -2.22 -5.40 6.10
C VAL A 236 -3.68 -5.83 6.17
N MET A 237 -4.59 -4.99 5.65
CA MET A 237 -6.04 -5.22 5.74
C MET A 237 -6.72 -5.37 4.38
N GLY A 238 -5.93 -5.50 3.33
CA GLY A 238 -6.41 -5.49 1.95
C GLY A 238 -6.47 -4.08 1.38
N ALA A 239 -6.56 -4.00 0.07
CA ALA A 239 -6.63 -2.77 -0.69
C ALA A 239 -7.26 -3.06 -2.05
N PRO A 240 -7.86 -2.06 -2.72
CA PRO A 240 -8.15 -2.18 -4.14
C PRO A 240 -6.89 -2.52 -4.93
N ASP A 241 -7.02 -3.13 -6.11
CA ASP A 241 -5.88 -3.40 -6.99
C ASP A 241 -5.14 -2.12 -7.38
N ARG A 242 -5.83 -0.98 -7.36
CA ARG A 242 -5.27 0.33 -7.69
C ARG A 242 -5.60 1.37 -6.64
N HIS A 243 -4.58 2.10 -6.20
CA HIS A 243 -4.71 3.31 -5.40
C HIS A 243 -5.40 4.51 -6.08
N SER A 244 -5.73 4.41 -7.37
CA SER A 244 -6.60 5.39 -8.03
C SER A 244 -8.09 5.14 -7.77
N TRP A 245 -8.45 3.96 -7.26
CA TRP A 245 -9.82 3.62 -6.90
C TRP A 245 -10.06 3.85 -5.42
N GLN A 246 -11.16 4.52 -5.09
CA GLN A 246 -11.49 4.84 -3.71
C GLN A 246 -11.68 3.58 -2.88
N ALA A 247 -10.91 3.44 -1.80
CA ALA A 247 -11.05 2.32 -0.88
C ALA A 247 -11.99 2.66 0.28
N ILE A 248 -12.06 3.90 0.76
CA ILE A 248 -12.75 4.22 2.03
C ILE A 248 -14.00 5.06 1.77
N ASN A 249 -15.16 4.42 1.96
CA ASN A 249 -16.46 5.03 1.65
C ASN A 249 -17.17 5.62 2.86
N GLN A 250 -17.35 4.81 3.90
CA GLN A 250 -18.13 5.17 5.09
C GLN A 250 -17.29 4.97 6.34
N ILE A 251 -17.38 5.92 7.28
CA ILE A 251 -16.79 5.81 8.62
C ILE A 251 -17.89 6.15 9.63
N GLN A 252 -17.90 5.45 10.77
CA GLN A 252 -18.66 5.83 11.96
C GLN A 252 -17.71 5.88 13.16
N LEU A 253 -17.92 6.87 14.04
CA LEU A 253 -17.20 7.03 15.31
C LEU A 253 -18.17 6.73 16.45
N ILE A 254 -17.83 5.75 17.29
CA ILE A 254 -18.56 5.40 18.50
C ILE A 254 -17.55 5.39 19.65
N ASP A 255 -17.65 6.36 20.56
CA ASP A 255 -16.69 6.56 21.65
C ASP A 255 -15.24 6.63 21.14
N ASN A 256 -14.42 5.63 21.45
CA ASN A 256 -13.04 5.49 21.01
C ASN A 256 -12.85 4.44 19.89
N TYR A 257 -13.92 4.06 19.19
CA TYR A 257 -13.90 3.08 18.10
C TYR A 257 -14.32 3.68 16.77
N LEU A 258 -13.70 3.20 15.69
CA LEU A 258 -14.15 3.42 14.33
C LEU A 258 -14.69 2.15 13.70
N ILE A 259 -15.73 2.32 12.89
CA ILE A 259 -16.22 1.30 11.96
C ILE A 259 -16.04 1.88 10.57
N ILE A 260 -15.24 1.21 9.73
CA ILE A 260 -14.82 1.69 8.42
C ILE A 260 -15.33 0.71 7.37
N HIS A 261 -16.05 1.22 6.39
CA HIS A 261 -16.34 0.51 5.15
C HIS A 261 -15.18 0.68 4.17
N GLN A 262 -14.65 -0.44 3.72
CA GLN A 262 -13.63 -0.51 2.69
C GLN A 262 -14.13 -1.24 1.44
N ASP A 263 -14.00 -0.60 0.28
CA ASP A 263 -14.17 -1.19 -1.04
C ASP A 263 -12.84 -1.79 -1.53
N VAL A 264 -12.92 -2.89 -2.28
CA VAL A 264 -11.75 -3.60 -2.82
C VAL A 264 -11.87 -3.82 -4.35
N PRO A 265 -12.10 -2.78 -5.18
CA PRO A 265 -12.21 -2.95 -6.62
C PRO A 265 -10.91 -3.51 -7.24
N PRO A 266 -11.02 -4.22 -8.38
CA PRO A 266 -12.18 -4.24 -9.28
C PRO A 266 -13.26 -5.23 -8.85
N ASP A 267 -12.96 -6.04 -7.85
CA ASP A 267 -13.92 -6.98 -7.27
C ASP A 267 -15.00 -6.19 -6.50
N ASN A 268 -16.24 -6.67 -6.58
CA ASN A 268 -17.35 -6.13 -5.78
C ASN A 268 -17.29 -6.65 -4.34
N VAL A 269 -16.10 -6.64 -3.74
CA VAL A 269 -15.82 -7.09 -2.38
C VAL A 269 -15.81 -5.88 -1.46
N TYR A 270 -16.53 -6.01 -0.37
CA TYR A 270 -16.63 -4.99 0.67
C TYR A 270 -16.13 -5.56 1.99
N ASN A 271 -15.37 -4.76 2.74
CA ASN A 271 -14.90 -5.12 4.07
C ASN A 271 -15.46 -4.11 5.08
N ILE A 272 -15.78 -4.59 6.28
CA ILE A 272 -16.01 -3.74 7.44
C ILE A 272 -14.83 -3.93 8.40
N GLN A 273 -14.13 -2.84 8.69
CA GLN A 273 -12.99 -2.80 9.58
C GLN A 273 -13.41 -2.14 10.91
N ILE A 274 -13.09 -2.78 12.02
CA ILE A 274 -13.29 -2.23 13.37
C ILE A 274 -11.94 -1.79 13.91
N VAL A 275 -11.84 -0.55 14.36
CA VAL A 275 -10.59 0.04 14.88
C VAL A 275 -10.80 0.57 16.28
N ASN A 276 -9.95 0.19 17.23
CA ASN A 276 -9.85 0.88 18.51
C ASN A 276 -8.79 1.98 18.39
N ILE A 277 -9.18 3.24 18.63
CA ILE A 277 -8.32 4.41 18.45
C ILE A 277 -7.11 4.41 19.38
N GLU A 278 -7.32 3.99 20.63
CA GLU A 278 -6.30 4.08 21.67
C GLU A 278 -5.29 2.94 21.57
N THR A 279 -5.77 1.70 21.42
CA THR A 279 -4.90 0.52 21.28
C THR A 279 -4.39 0.32 19.86
N GLN A 280 -5.01 0.99 18.89
CA GLN A 280 -4.71 0.90 17.46
C GLN A 280 -4.89 -0.50 16.87
N LYS A 281 -5.64 -1.39 17.55
CA LYS A 281 -6.04 -2.68 17.00
C LYS A 281 -7.03 -2.44 15.87
N VAL A 282 -6.83 -3.16 14.77
CA VAL A 282 -7.72 -3.16 13.61
C VAL A 282 -8.12 -4.60 13.36
N ALA A 283 -9.41 -4.86 13.17
CA ALA A 283 -9.91 -6.17 12.80
C ALA A 283 -10.89 -6.06 11.62
N ARG A 284 -10.82 -7.03 10.72
CA ARG A 284 -11.76 -7.18 9.61
C ARG A 284 -12.88 -8.13 10.03
N LEU A 285 -14.13 -7.72 9.84
CA LEU A 285 -15.27 -8.62 9.99
C LEU A 285 -15.18 -9.74 8.95
N LYS A 286 -15.44 -10.98 9.37
CA LYS A 286 -15.44 -12.14 8.45
C LYS A 286 -16.65 -12.22 7.54
N PHE A 287 -17.65 -11.38 7.77
CA PHE A 287 -18.89 -11.32 7.01
C PHE A 287 -18.76 -10.25 5.93
N GLU A 288 -18.92 -10.64 4.68
CA GLU A 288 -18.85 -9.74 3.53
C GLU A 288 -20.19 -8.99 3.37
N PRO A 289 -20.22 -7.65 3.44
CA PRO A 289 -21.42 -6.88 3.15
C PRO A 289 -21.84 -7.04 1.69
N SER A 290 -23.14 -7.10 1.44
CA SER A 290 -23.72 -7.10 0.11
C SER A 290 -23.71 -5.70 -0.52
N TYR A 291 -23.72 -5.64 -1.84
CA TYR A 291 -24.05 -4.40 -2.57
C TYR A 291 -25.54 -4.03 -2.41
N ASN A 292 -26.41 -5.05 -2.29
CA ASN A 292 -27.86 -4.89 -2.19
C ASN A 292 -28.26 -4.65 -0.72
N ASN A 293 -28.07 -3.42 -0.26
CA ASN A 293 -28.31 -3.04 1.14
C ASN A 293 -29.75 -2.57 1.37
N TRP A 294 -30.35 -3.03 2.47
CA TRP A 294 -31.69 -2.67 2.93
C TRP A 294 -31.81 -1.23 3.48
N SER A 295 -30.78 -0.38 3.36
CA SER A 295 -30.75 0.95 3.97
C SER A 295 -31.29 2.10 3.10
N ASP A 296 -31.85 1.78 1.93
CA ASP A 296 -32.63 2.61 0.97
C ASP A 296 -32.07 3.94 0.43
N GLU A 297 -32.45 4.18 -0.85
CA GLU A 297 -32.58 5.44 -1.60
C GLU A 297 -31.39 6.44 -1.57
N GLY A 298 -30.29 6.14 -2.28
CA GLY A 298 -29.33 7.19 -2.68
C GLY A 298 -27.84 6.85 -2.74
N GLY A 299 -27.44 5.60 -2.50
CA GLY A 299 -26.06 5.14 -2.75
C GLY A 299 -25.37 4.50 -1.53
N MET A 300 -24.52 3.52 -1.86
CA MET A 300 -23.59 2.67 -1.08
C MET A 300 -23.32 2.99 0.42
N LYS A 301 -24.33 3.04 1.29
CA LYS A 301 -24.11 2.81 2.72
C LYS A 301 -24.20 1.30 2.96
N THR A 302 -23.07 0.65 3.22
CA THR A 302 -23.01 -0.81 3.43
C THR A 302 -23.43 -1.23 4.82
N PHE A 303 -23.45 -0.30 5.78
CA PHE A 303 -23.94 -0.57 7.12
C PHE A 303 -24.63 0.64 7.74
N LYS A 304 -25.44 0.38 8.77
CA LYS A 304 -26.02 1.38 9.65
C LYS A 304 -25.81 1.02 11.12
N ILE A 305 -25.80 2.04 11.97
CA ILE A 305 -25.79 1.89 13.42
C ILE A 305 -27.17 2.25 13.93
N LEU A 306 -27.84 1.30 14.59
CA LEU A 306 -29.17 1.50 15.16
C LEU A 306 -29.24 0.74 16.49
N GLU A 307 -29.76 1.39 17.54
CA GLU A 307 -29.95 0.74 18.86
C GLU A 307 -28.70 0.02 19.39
N ASN A 308 -27.52 0.64 19.24
CA ASN A 308 -26.22 0.06 19.61
C ASN A 308 -25.87 -1.27 18.91
N GLN A 309 -26.38 -1.47 17.69
CA GLN A 309 -26.06 -2.60 16.84
C GLN A 309 -25.49 -2.12 15.50
N LEU A 310 -24.48 -2.84 15.02
CA LEU A 310 -24.05 -2.79 13.63
C LEU A 310 -25.01 -3.64 12.79
N ILE A 311 -25.63 -3.03 11.78
CA ILE A 311 -26.61 -3.67 10.91
C ILE A 311 -26.18 -3.55 9.45
N PHE A 312 -26.10 -4.69 8.76
CA PHE A 312 -25.78 -4.77 7.32
C PHE A 312 -26.35 -6.06 6.72
N THR A 313 -26.53 -6.08 5.40
CA THR A 313 -26.91 -7.30 4.68
C THR A 313 -25.62 -8.04 4.30
N GLU A 314 -25.48 -9.31 4.68
CA GLU A 314 -24.36 -10.14 4.26
C GLU A 314 -24.58 -10.65 2.83
N TYR A 315 -23.50 -10.79 2.05
CA TYR A 315 -23.58 -11.31 0.69
C TYR A 315 -24.22 -12.71 0.67
N GLY A 316 -25.25 -12.88 -0.15
CA GLY A 316 -25.98 -14.14 -0.27
C GLY A 316 -27.04 -14.38 0.81
N GLU A 317 -27.11 -13.53 1.84
CA GLU A 317 -28.08 -13.68 2.93
C GLU A 317 -29.31 -12.78 2.74
N PRO A 318 -30.53 -13.32 2.94
CA PRO A 318 -31.74 -12.54 2.75
C PRO A 318 -31.98 -11.56 3.90
N GLU A 319 -31.62 -11.94 5.13
CA GLU A 319 -31.90 -11.14 6.33
C GLU A 319 -30.68 -10.33 6.77
N PRO A 320 -30.87 -9.09 7.29
CA PRO A 320 -29.76 -8.28 7.76
C PRO A 320 -29.14 -8.89 9.02
N LYS A 321 -27.81 -8.96 9.03
CA LYS A 321 -27.06 -9.28 10.23
C LYS A 321 -27.13 -8.12 11.21
N LYS A 322 -27.30 -8.44 12.49
CA LYS A 322 -27.33 -7.47 13.59
C LYS A 322 -26.33 -7.91 14.63
N ILE A 323 -25.29 -7.11 14.85
CA ILE A 323 -24.24 -7.42 15.81
C ILE A 323 -24.19 -6.32 16.87
N PRO A 324 -24.38 -6.66 18.17
CA PRO A 324 -24.23 -5.68 19.24
C PRO A 324 -22.82 -5.07 19.26
N LEU A 325 -22.73 -3.73 19.25
CA LEU A 325 -21.44 -3.03 19.20
C LEU A 325 -20.55 -3.37 20.40
N LYS A 326 -21.14 -3.49 21.59
CA LYS A 326 -20.43 -3.88 22.80
C LYS A 326 -19.67 -5.20 22.63
N GLN A 327 -20.30 -6.21 22.02
CA GLN A 327 -19.66 -7.51 21.79
C GLN A 327 -18.51 -7.40 20.79
N LEU A 328 -18.67 -6.62 19.71
CA LEU A 328 -17.61 -6.39 18.73
C LEU A 328 -16.40 -5.70 19.36
N PHE A 329 -16.64 -4.66 20.16
CA PHE A 329 -15.58 -3.87 20.78
C PHE A 329 -14.85 -4.67 21.86
N GLU A 330 -15.58 -5.39 22.73
CA GLU A 330 -14.98 -6.29 23.71
C GLU A 330 -14.17 -7.41 23.05
N ALA A 331 -14.66 -7.98 21.94
CA ALA A 331 -13.93 -9.00 21.20
C ALA A 331 -12.63 -8.46 20.58
N LEU A 332 -12.65 -7.24 20.01
CA LEU A 332 -11.44 -6.60 19.47
C LEU A 332 -10.41 -6.36 20.58
N ASP A 333 -10.87 -5.95 21.75
CA ASP A 333 -10.01 -5.59 22.87
C ASP A 333 -9.33 -6.79 23.55
N GLN A 334 -9.81 -8.01 23.32
CA GLN A 334 -9.21 -9.24 23.86
C GLN A 334 -7.94 -9.72 23.15
N PHE A 335 -7.64 -9.22 21.93
CA PHE A 335 -6.44 -9.60 21.15
C PHE A 335 -5.20 -8.79 21.50
#